data_AF-A0A6U2DK84-F1
#
_entry.id   AF-A0A6U2DK84-F1
#
_cell.length_a   1.000
_cell.length_b   1.000
_cell.length_c   1.000
_cell.angle_alpha   90.00
_cell.angle_beta   90.00
_cell.angle_gamma   90.00
#
_symmetry.space_group_name_H-M   'P 1'
#
loop_
_entity.id
_entity.type
_entity.pdbx_description
1 polymer ?
#
loop_
_entity_poly.entity_id
_entity_poly.type
_entity_poly.pdbx_seq_one_letter_code
_entity_poly.pdbx_strand_id
1 'polypeptide(L)'
;MAAARRRQAEEEERERVRSSIVSFLDSSNPNLQQSLDQTVAGIILSPRQADRTPQYIPDSSDPQRLAVRTAVRAFLEDKNLDVETVAHRIATSQLDPQLQMPPERPPWDDIEERVNSRLSALIDETHRDLVREKQRLQNEALMRETLDVTEHARQVRETKEAFSRYLAETQELSDVQAEMDSLDENIKNLEVSIAETQAELKHKGDVLQGLKEDDAEAQRLVARMWELDGEERSAKLGMRGELSELEATELVELRQSVGKNLKEKEKARSLALKKANDSISDLNHRLSFSQREHATSKVARSALLDRRNALKKSLIELANAPGPKGEKPKGKKAKGAEGSEKKGAVEAQKGQNPG
;
A
#
# COMPACT_ATOMS: atom_id res chain seq x y z
N MET A 1 -16.36 -5.54 46.59
CA MET A 1 -17.17 -4.79 45.61
C MET A 1 -18.32 -5.62 45.01
N ALA A 2 -18.13 -6.88 44.61
CA ALA A 2 -19.23 -7.73 44.11
C ALA A 2 -20.34 -8.04 45.15
N ALA A 3 -19.99 -8.18 46.44
CA ALA A 3 -20.97 -8.41 47.51
C ALA A 3 -21.84 -7.17 47.84
N ALA A 4 -21.32 -5.96 47.61
CA ALA A 4 -22.09 -4.72 47.80
C ALA A 4 -23.15 -4.55 46.70
N ARG A 5 -22.84 -4.96 45.46
CA ARG A 5 -23.80 -4.94 44.34
C ARG A 5 -24.93 -5.95 44.51
N ARG A 6 -24.69 -7.09 45.16
CA ARG A 6 -25.76 -8.05 45.50
C ARG A 6 -26.68 -7.52 46.59
N ARG A 7 -26.15 -6.91 47.65
CA ARG A 7 -26.98 -6.27 48.70
C ARG A 7 -27.85 -5.15 48.14
N GLN A 8 -27.29 -4.35 47.23
CA GLN A 8 -28.02 -3.26 46.59
C GLN A 8 -29.15 -3.78 45.68
N ALA A 9 -28.93 -4.87 44.95
CA ALA A 9 -29.98 -5.51 44.15
C ALA A 9 -31.09 -6.14 45.02
N GLU A 10 -30.73 -6.79 46.13
CA GLU A 10 -31.70 -7.37 47.07
C GLU A 10 -32.51 -6.29 47.82
N GLU A 11 -31.91 -5.15 48.16
CA GLU A 11 -32.61 -4.01 48.76
C GLU A 11 -33.57 -3.34 47.76
N GLU A 12 -33.16 -3.16 46.51
CA GLU A 12 -34.04 -2.64 45.44
C GLU A 12 -35.24 -3.57 45.17
N GLU A 13 -35.05 -4.90 45.26
CA GLU A 13 -36.12 -5.88 45.11
C GLU A 13 -37.10 -5.86 46.29
N ARG A 14 -36.59 -5.75 47.53
CA ARG A 14 -37.44 -5.56 48.72
C ARG A 14 -38.24 -4.26 48.68
N GLU A 15 -37.63 -3.19 48.20
CA GLU A 15 -38.28 -1.89 48.14
C GLU A 15 -39.35 -1.84 47.04
N ARG A 16 -39.14 -2.55 45.90
CA ARG A 16 -40.18 -2.82 44.90
C ARG A 16 -41.33 -3.65 45.47
N VAL A 17 -41.04 -4.74 46.18
CA VAL A 17 -42.09 -5.58 46.79
C VAL A 17 -42.89 -4.78 47.81
N ARG A 18 -42.21 -3.98 48.65
CA ARG A 18 -42.86 -3.08 49.62
C ARG A 18 -43.78 -2.08 48.93
N SER A 19 -43.33 -1.43 47.86
CA SER A 19 -44.13 -0.45 47.12
C SER A 19 -45.29 -1.08 46.35
N SER A 20 -45.12 -2.30 45.82
CA SER A 20 -46.23 -3.09 45.23
C SER A 20 -47.29 -3.47 46.25
N ILE A 21 -46.91 -3.93 47.45
CA ILE A 21 -47.86 -4.30 48.52
C ILE A 21 -48.64 -3.07 48.99
N VAL A 22 -47.94 -1.94 49.21
CA VAL A 22 -48.59 -0.67 49.61
C VAL A 22 -49.55 -0.17 48.53
N SER A 23 -49.15 -0.22 47.25
CA SER A 23 -50.00 0.20 46.14
C SER A 23 -51.22 -0.70 45.94
N PHE A 24 -51.12 -2.00 46.23
CA PHE A 24 -52.25 -2.92 46.14
C PHE A 24 -53.25 -2.67 47.28
N LEU A 25 -52.75 -2.39 48.48
CA LEU A 25 -53.57 -2.15 49.67
C LEU A 25 -54.33 -0.81 49.64
N ASP A 26 -53.81 0.20 48.95
CA ASP A 26 -54.52 1.49 48.73
C ASP A 26 -55.77 1.33 47.85
N SER A 27 -55.89 0.24 47.07
CA SER A 27 -57.00 0.05 46.14
C SER A 27 -58.25 -0.60 46.74
N SER A 28 -58.19 -1.09 47.99
CA SER A 28 -59.26 -1.90 48.59
C SER A 28 -59.53 -1.58 50.07
N ASN A 29 -60.38 -0.57 50.29
CA ASN A 29 -61.16 -0.32 51.51
C ASN A 29 -60.39 0.33 52.71
N PRO A 30 -60.58 1.64 52.99
CA PRO A 30 -59.80 2.40 53.98
C PRO A 30 -59.99 1.95 55.45
N ASN A 31 -61.03 1.19 55.77
CA ASN A 31 -61.26 0.65 57.13
C ASN A 31 -60.38 -0.57 57.45
N LEU A 32 -59.80 -1.26 56.45
CA LEU A 32 -58.85 -2.35 56.68
C LEU A 32 -57.45 -1.81 57.06
N GLN A 33 -57.09 -0.64 56.53
CA GLN A 33 -55.76 -0.03 56.66
C GLN A 33 -55.45 0.36 58.11
N GLN A 34 -56.41 0.96 58.83
CA GLN A 34 -56.24 1.31 60.25
C GLN A 34 -56.12 0.09 61.18
N SER A 35 -56.88 -0.98 60.91
CA SER A 35 -56.82 -2.20 61.73
C SER A 35 -55.54 -3.01 61.46
N LEU A 36 -54.98 -2.91 60.26
CA LEU A 36 -53.73 -3.56 59.86
C LEU A 36 -52.50 -2.77 60.32
N ASP A 37 -52.51 -1.43 60.26
CA ASP A 37 -51.40 -0.61 60.74
C ASP A 37 -51.12 -0.83 62.24
N GLN A 38 -52.16 -1.06 63.06
CA GLN A 38 -51.99 -1.46 64.46
C GLN A 38 -51.42 -2.88 64.65
N THR A 39 -51.70 -3.79 63.73
CA THR A 39 -51.32 -5.22 63.84
C THR A 39 -49.94 -5.49 63.23
N VAL A 40 -49.61 -4.82 62.13
CA VAL A 40 -48.34 -4.92 61.40
C VAL A 40 -47.23 -4.16 62.13
N ALA A 41 -47.52 -2.99 62.72
CA ALA A 41 -46.55 -2.27 63.54
C ALA A 41 -46.08 -3.07 64.78
N GLY A 42 -46.95 -3.89 65.38
CA GLY A 42 -46.58 -4.75 66.51
C GLY A 42 -45.68 -5.93 66.15
N ILE A 43 -45.78 -6.45 64.92
CA ILE A 43 -45.06 -7.66 64.48
C ILE A 43 -43.71 -7.32 63.82
N ILE A 44 -43.62 -6.20 63.09
CA ILE A 44 -42.37 -5.79 62.41
C ILE A 44 -41.34 -5.18 63.37
N LEU A 45 -41.77 -4.48 64.42
CA LEU A 45 -40.85 -3.76 65.32
C LEU A 45 -40.18 -4.63 66.40
N SER A 46 -40.52 -5.92 66.53
CA SER A 46 -39.96 -6.79 67.57
C SER A 46 -40.04 -8.29 67.23
N PRO A 47 -39.09 -8.84 66.44
CA PRO A 47 -39.10 -10.26 66.05
C PRO A 47 -38.95 -11.24 67.22
N ARG A 48 -38.52 -10.77 68.40
CA ARG A 48 -38.32 -11.58 69.61
C ARG A 48 -39.55 -11.68 70.50
N GLN A 49 -40.64 -10.95 70.22
CA GLN A 49 -41.87 -10.99 71.04
C GLN A 49 -42.94 -11.94 70.51
N ALA A 50 -42.75 -12.54 69.32
CA ALA A 50 -43.71 -13.49 68.75
C ALA A 50 -43.88 -14.79 69.56
N ASP A 51 -42.89 -15.14 70.39
CA ASP A 51 -42.88 -16.42 71.13
C ASP A 51 -43.40 -16.33 72.58
N ARG A 52 -43.69 -15.13 73.11
CA ARG A 52 -44.11 -14.98 74.52
C ARG A 52 -45.12 -13.86 74.75
N THR A 53 -46.35 -14.03 74.26
CA THR A 53 -47.59 -13.54 74.91
C THR A 53 -48.79 -13.83 74.01
N PRO A 54 -49.65 -14.82 74.33
CA PRO A 54 -50.90 -15.06 73.59
C PRO A 54 -52.08 -14.20 74.10
N GLN A 55 -51.86 -13.14 74.90
CA GLN A 55 -52.91 -12.56 75.74
C GLN A 55 -53.21 -11.06 75.59
N TYR A 56 -52.72 -10.38 74.54
CA TYR A 56 -53.02 -8.94 74.35
C TYR A 56 -53.49 -8.55 72.95
N ILE A 57 -54.26 -9.44 72.33
CA ILE A 57 -55.14 -9.08 71.22
C ILE A 57 -56.55 -9.37 71.76
N PRO A 58 -57.45 -8.37 71.88
CA PRO A 58 -58.79 -8.62 72.41
C PRO A 58 -59.45 -9.73 71.59
N ASP A 59 -60.12 -10.67 72.27
CA ASP A 59 -60.87 -11.76 71.66
C ASP A 59 -61.94 -11.20 70.72
N SER A 60 -61.56 -10.92 69.48
CA SER A 60 -62.53 -10.66 68.43
C SER A 60 -62.97 -12.01 67.89
N SER A 61 -64.23 -12.36 68.13
CA SER A 61 -64.97 -13.44 67.45
C SER A 61 -65.18 -13.16 65.95
N ASP A 62 -64.36 -12.28 65.36
CA ASP A 62 -64.41 -11.84 63.99
C ASP A 62 -63.56 -12.79 63.11
N PRO A 63 -64.19 -13.62 62.26
CA PRO A 63 -63.50 -14.62 61.45
C PRO A 63 -62.49 -14.00 60.47
N GLN A 64 -62.64 -12.72 60.12
CA GLN A 64 -61.74 -12.02 59.20
C GLN A 64 -60.37 -11.77 59.83
N ARG A 65 -60.33 -11.33 61.08
CA ARG A 65 -59.07 -11.12 61.82
C ARG A 65 -58.36 -12.43 62.09
N LEU A 66 -59.10 -13.51 62.30
CA LEU A 66 -58.54 -14.85 62.50
C LEU A 66 -57.87 -15.38 61.23
N ALA A 67 -58.49 -15.21 60.05
CA ALA A 67 -57.96 -15.63 58.74
C ALA A 67 -56.69 -14.87 58.33
N VAL A 68 -56.65 -13.55 58.57
CA VAL A 68 -55.45 -12.73 58.38
C VAL A 68 -54.32 -13.22 59.31
N ARG A 69 -54.63 -13.56 60.56
CA ARG A 69 -53.65 -14.08 61.53
C ARG A 69 -53.05 -15.43 61.10
N THR A 70 -53.85 -16.36 60.58
CA THR A 70 -53.36 -17.66 60.07
C THR A 70 -52.54 -17.50 58.79
N ALA A 71 -52.93 -16.59 57.88
CA ALA A 71 -52.26 -16.38 56.61
C ALA A 71 -50.89 -15.69 56.77
N VAL A 72 -50.79 -14.72 57.69
CA VAL A 72 -49.52 -14.06 58.04
C VAL A 72 -48.58 -15.01 58.79
N ARG A 73 -49.10 -15.88 59.66
CA ARG A 73 -48.30 -16.92 60.33
C ARG A 73 -47.71 -17.93 59.33
N ALA A 74 -48.52 -18.38 58.37
CA ALA A 74 -48.06 -19.28 57.30
C ALA A 74 -47.00 -18.64 56.38
N PHE A 75 -47.12 -17.34 56.11
CA PHE A 75 -46.13 -16.59 55.32
C PHE A 75 -44.79 -16.42 56.05
N LEU A 76 -44.80 -16.26 57.38
CA LEU A 76 -43.58 -16.12 58.18
C LEU A 76 -42.88 -17.46 58.45
N GLU A 77 -43.63 -18.56 58.52
CA GLU A 77 -43.08 -19.91 58.74
C GLU A 77 -42.58 -20.57 57.45
N ASP A 78 -43.11 -20.20 56.27
CA ASP A 78 -42.81 -20.87 55.00
C ASP A 78 -42.28 -19.90 53.91
N LYS A 79 -40.98 -19.98 53.60
CA LYS A 79 -40.23 -19.00 52.77
C LYS A 79 -40.56 -18.99 51.27
N ASN A 80 -41.53 -19.78 50.80
CA ASN A 80 -41.90 -19.90 49.40
C ASN A 80 -43.39 -19.59 49.12
N LEU A 81 -44.12 -19.02 50.08
CA LEU A 81 -45.50 -18.60 49.83
C LEU A 81 -45.54 -17.22 49.17
N ASP A 82 -46.03 -17.19 47.92
CA ASP A 82 -46.19 -15.96 47.16
C ASP A 82 -47.34 -15.09 47.72
N VAL A 83 -47.16 -13.77 47.69
CA VAL A 83 -48.09 -12.76 48.27
C VAL A 83 -49.46 -12.84 47.60
N GLU A 84 -49.50 -13.18 46.31
CA GLU A 84 -50.73 -13.41 45.55
C GLU A 84 -51.53 -14.61 46.09
N THR A 85 -50.85 -15.64 46.58
CA THR A 85 -51.48 -16.85 47.15
C THR A 85 -52.13 -16.55 48.50
N VAL A 86 -51.52 -15.65 49.28
CA VAL A 86 -52.03 -15.16 50.56
C VAL A 86 -53.25 -14.26 50.33
N ALA A 87 -53.18 -13.33 49.37
CA ALA A 87 -54.29 -12.46 49.00
C ALA A 87 -55.50 -13.26 48.47
N HIS A 88 -55.24 -14.29 47.65
CA HIS A 88 -56.28 -15.17 47.13
C HIS A 88 -56.99 -15.97 48.24
N ARG A 89 -56.26 -16.43 49.28
CA ARG A 89 -56.85 -17.13 50.43
C ARG A 89 -57.68 -16.23 51.34
N ILE A 90 -57.27 -14.96 51.51
CA ILE A 90 -58.04 -13.98 52.28
C ILE A 90 -59.32 -13.60 51.52
N ALA A 91 -59.25 -13.44 50.20
CA ALA A 91 -60.40 -13.17 49.35
C ALA A 91 -61.41 -14.33 49.31
N THR A 92 -60.93 -15.58 49.24
CA THR A 92 -61.81 -16.76 49.26
C THR A 92 -62.45 -17.03 50.63
N SER A 93 -61.85 -16.55 51.73
CA SER A 93 -62.44 -16.65 53.08
C SER A 93 -63.48 -15.56 53.40
N GLN A 94 -63.73 -14.61 52.50
CA GLN A 94 -64.76 -13.57 52.62
C GLN A 94 -66.00 -13.81 51.72
N LEU A 95 -66.10 -14.97 51.08
CA LEU A 95 -67.30 -15.34 50.34
C LEU A 95 -68.43 -15.72 51.32
N ASP A 96 -69.45 -14.88 51.32
CA ASP A 96 -70.76 -15.01 51.98
C ASP A 96 -71.32 -16.46 51.90
N PRO A 97 -71.69 -17.11 53.04
CA PRO A 97 -72.26 -18.46 53.05
C PRO A 97 -73.63 -18.60 52.37
N GLN A 98 -74.24 -17.51 51.86
CA GLN A 98 -75.55 -17.55 51.18
C GLN A 98 -75.51 -17.71 49.65
N LEU A 99 -74.34 -17.83 49.02
CA LEU A 99 -74.24 -18.13 47.58
C LEU A 99 -74.18 -19.66 47.31
N GLN A 100 -75.17 -20.39 47.85
CA GLN A 100 -75.54 -21.73 47.38
C GLN A 100 -76.66 -21.62 46.34
N MET A 101 -76.29 -21.25 45.12
CA MET A 101 -76.86 -21.81 43.90
C MET A 101 -75.70 -21.91 42.90
N PRO A 102 -75.60 -22.95 42.07
CA PRO A 102 -74.56 -23.00 41.05
C PRO A 102 -74.71 -21.74 40.19
N PRO A 103 -73.73 -20.82 40.17
CA PRO A 103 -73.83 -19.70 39.26
C PRO A 103 -73.79 -20.26 37.85
N GLU A 104 -74.76 -19.92 37.01
CA GLU A 104 -74.53 -19.89 35.57
C GLU A 104 -73.19 -19.19 35.37
N ARG A 105 -72.25 -19.83 34.66
CA ARG A 105 -70.94 -19.25 34.41
C ARG A 105 -71.16 -17.80 33.97
N PRO A 106 -70.67 -16.79 34.71
CA PRO A 106 -70.71 -15.43 34.20
C PRO A 106 -69.93 -15.42 32.88
N PRO A 107 -70.15 -14.45 31.97
CA PRO A 107 -69.60 -14.45 30.61
C PRO A 107 -68.08 -14.13 30.59
N TRP A 108 -67.32 -14.74 31.50
CA TRP A 108 -65.86 -14.73 31.53
C TRP A 108 -65.30 -15.41 30.29
N ASP A 109 -65.97 -16.44 29.76
CA ASP A 109 -65.59 -17.08 28.49
C ASP A 109 -65.54 -16.04 27.35
N ASP A 110 -66.50 -15.11 27.28
CA ASP A 110 -66.49 -14.01 26.28
C ASP A 110 -65.38 -12.97 26.55
N ILE A 111 -65.03 -12.73 27.80
CA ILE A 111 -63.96 -11.79 28.17
C ILE A 111 -62.59 -12.41 27.88
N GLU A 112 -62.40 -13.68 28.24
CA GLU A 112 -61.21 -14.46 27.98
C GLU A 112 -60.99 -14.62 26.47
N GLU A 113 -62.03 -14.91 25.70
CA GLU A 113 -61.94 -14.98 24.24
C GLU A 113 -61.52 -13.64 23.62
N ARG A 114 -62.09 -12.51 24.06
CA ARG A 114 -61.69 -11.18 23.59
C ARG A 114 -60.28 -10.79 24.01
N VAL A 115 -59.87 -11.11 25.23
CA VAL A 115 -58.53 -10.83 25.75
C VAL A 115 -57.50 -11.68 24.99
N ASN A 116 -57.76 -12.96 24.80
CA ASN A 116 -56.90 -13.86 24.03
C ASN A 116 -56.86 -13.50 22.55
N SER A 117 -57.98 -13.08 21.97
CA SER A 117 -58.05 -12.56 20.60
C SER A 117 -57.21 -11.28 20.47
N ARG A 118 -57.34 -10.34 21.41
CA ARG A 118 -56.59 -9.07 21.39
C ARG A 118 -55.10 -9.26 21.69
N LEU A 119 -54.73 -10.15 22.61
CA LEU A 119 -53.35 -10.51 22.88
C LEU A 119 -52.72 -11.22 21.70
N SER A 120 -53.41 -12.20 21.10
CA SER A 120 -52.94 -12.86 19.86
C SER A 120 -52.74 -11.85 18.74
N ALA A 121 -53.68 -10.91 18.55
CA ALA A 121 -53.56 -9.85 17.55
C ALA A 121 -52.35 -8.93 17.79
N LEU A 122 -52.09 -8.55 19.04
CA LEU A 122 -50.91 -7.75 19.42
C LEU A 122 -49.60 -8.53 19.28
N ILE A 123 -49.60 -9.82 19.60
CA ILE A 123 -48.44 -10.71 19.39
C ILE A 123 -48.15 -10.83 17.90
N ASP A 124 -49.17 -11.05 17.07
CA ASP A 124 -49.01 -11.15 15.62
C ASP A 124 -48.59 -9.80 14.98
N GLU A 125 -49.05 -8.67 15.52
CA GLU A 125 -48.63 -7.33 15.10
C GLU A 125 -47.16 -7.08 15.46
N THR A 126 -46.78 -7.27 16.72
CA THR A 126 -45.39 -7.11 17.18
C THR A 126 -44.44 -8.09 16.49
N HIS A 127 -44.86 -9.33 16.24
CA HIS A 127 -44.08 -10.30 15.48
C HIS A 127 -43.87 -9.84 14.04
N ARG A 128 -44.91 -9.36 13.35
CA ARG A 128 -44.80 -8.83 11.99
C ARG A 128 -43.86 -7.62 11.93
N ASP A 129 -43.94 -6.71 12.91
CA ASP A 129 -43.06 -5.54 12.95
C ASP A 129 -41.60 -5.91 13.23
N LEU A 130 -41.35 -6.86 14.14
CA LEU A 130 -40.00 -7.38 14.38
C LEU A 130 -39.42 -8.11 13.16
N VAL A 131 -40.23 -8.88 12.43
CA VAL A 131 -39.80 -9.55 11.20
C VAL A 131 -39.46 -8.52 10.11
N ARG A 132 -40.30 -7.49 9.93
CA ARG A 132 -40.02 -6.39 8.97
C ARG A 132 -38.75 -5.64 9.33
N GLU A 133 -38.55 -5.30 10.60
CA GLU A 133 -37.37 -4.58 11.06
C GLU A 133 -36.10 -5.45 10.95
N LYS A 134 -36.18 -6.73 11.32
CA LYS A 134 -35.08 -7.68 11.11
C LYS A 134 -34.69 -7.75 9.63
N GLN A 135 -35.67 -7.86 8.73
CA GLN A 135 -35.42 -7.94 7.30
C GLN A 135 -34.82 -6.62 6.76
N ARG A 136 -35.30 -5.47 7.26
CA ARG A 136 -34.71 -4.15 6.96
C ARG A 136 -33.24 -4.08 7.38
N LEU A 137 -32.92 -4.44 8.63
CA LEU A 137 -31.56 -4.41 9.17
C LEU A 137 -30.62 -5.40 8.45
N GLN A 138 -31.11 -6.59 8.09
CA GLN A 138 -30.34 -7.55 7.30
C GLN A 138 -30.01 -7.01 5.91
N ASN A 139 -30.98 -6.39 5.23
CA ASN A 139 -30.75 -5.76 3.93
C ASN A 139 -29.77 -4.58 4.03
N GLU A 140 -29.90 -3.73 5.05
CA GLU A 140 -28.96 -2.62 5.29
C GLU A 140 -27.52 -3.12 5.56
N ALA A 141 -27.37 -4.20 6.32
CA ALA A 141 -26.06 -4.81 6.57
C ALA A 141 -25.44 -5.37 5.30
N LEU A 142 -26.20 -6.11 4.49
CA LEU A 142 -25.75 -6.67 3.22
C LEU A 142 -25.37 -5.58 2.20
N MET A 143 -26.09 -4.46 2.17
CA MET A 143 -25.74 -3.32 1.32
C MET A 143 -24.44 -2.64 1.75
N ARG A 144 -24.16 -2.52 3.06
CA ARG A 144 -22.88 -1.97 3.53
C ARG A 144 -21.71 -2.91 3.22
N GLU A 145 -21.88 -4.20 3.46
CA GLU A 145 -20.86 -5.20 3.17
C GLU A 145 -20.51 -5.24 1.67
N THR A 146 -21.52 -5.20 0.80
CA THR A 146 -21.28 -5.16 -0.66
C THR A 146 -20.58 -3.89 -1.09
N LEU A 147 -20.95 -2.71 -0.55
CA LEU A 147 -20.26 -1.46 -0.81
C LEU A 147 -18.79 -1.52 -0.36
N ASP A 148 -18.51 -2.02 0.85
CA ASP A 148 -17.14 -2.16 1.38
C ASP A 148 -16.30 -3.11 0.51
N VAL A 149 -16.86 -4.23 0.05
CA VAL A 149 -16.17 -5.16 -0.86
C VAL A 149 -15.88 -4.49 -2.21
N THR A 150 -16.81 -3.70 -2.76
CA THR A 150 -16.57 -2.98 -4.02
C THR A 150 -15.50 -1.89 -3.88
N GLU A 151 -15.52 -1.14 -2.78
CA GLU A 151 -14.51 -0.12 -2.46
C GLU A 151 -13.13 -0.76 -2.29
N HIS A 152 -13.05 -1.86 -1.53
CA HIS A 152 -11.82 -2.63 -1.34
C HIS A 152 -11.31 -3.21 -2.67
N ALA A 153 -12.19 -3.77 -3.51
CA ALA A 153 -11.81 -4.26 -4.82
C ALA A 153 -11.28 -3.15 -5.74
N ARG A 154 -11.86 -1.94 -5.67
CA ARG A 154 -11.35 -0.77 -6.38
C ARG A 154 -9.95 -0.39 -5.89
N GLN A 155 -9.75 -0.30 -4.58
CA GLN A 155 -8.45 0.02 -3.98
C GLN A 155 -7.38 -1.02 -4.34
N VAL A 156 -7.70 -2.32 -4.33
CA VAL A 156 -6.79 -3.39 -4.75
C VAL A 156 -6.43 -3.27 -6.24
N ARG A 157 -7.36 -2.87 -7.11
CA ARG A 157 -7.04 -2.61 -8.52
C ARG A 157 -6.12 -1.42 -8.69
N GLU A 158 -6.41 -0.30 -8.00
CA GLU A 158 -5.58 0.90 -8.05
C GLU A 158 -4.16 0.65 -7.53
N THR A 159 -3.99 -0.09 -6.43
CA THR A 159 -2.65 -0.47 -5.95
C THR A 159 -1.93 -1.41 -6.89
N LYS A 160 -2.64 -2.40 -7.45
CA LYS A 160 -2.05 -3.32 -8.43
C LYS A 160 -1.56 -2.56 -9.66
N GLU A 161 -2.35 -1.64 -10.19
CA GLU A 161 -1.97 -0.79 -11.32
C GLU A 161 -0.76 0.08 -11.01
N ALA A 162 -0.71 0.71 -9.82
CA ALA A 162 0.43 1.52 -9.39
C ALA A 162 1.71 0.67 -9.26
N PHE A 163 1.62 -0.52 -8.64
CA PHE A 163 2.74 -1.46 -8.55
C PHE A 163 3.19 -1.97 -9.92
N SER A 164 2.26 -2.26 -10.83
CA SER A 164 2.61 -2.67 -12.20
C SER A 164 3.34 -1.56 -12.96
N ARG A 165 2.90 -0.30 -12.82
CA ARG A 165 3.62 0.85 -13.39
C ARG A 165 5.01 1.01 -12.79
N TYR A 166 5.13 0.90 -11.47
CA TYR A 166 6.41 0.96 -10.77
C TYR A 166 7.39 -0.11 -11.28
N LEU A 167 6.94 -1.37 -11.38
CA LEU A 167 7.77 -2.46 -11.89
C LEU A 167 8.22 -2.22 -13.33
N ALA A 168 7.31 -1.75 -14.21
CA ALA A 168 7.63 -1.42 -15.59
C ALA A 168 8.70 -0.32 -15.68
N GLU A 169 8.55 0.77 -14.93
CA GLU A 169 9.54 1.87 -14.90
C GLU A 169 10.89 1.43 -14.35
N THR A 170 10.93 0.54 -13.36
CA THR A 170 12.20 -0.02 -12.86
C THR A 170 12.89 -0.93 -13.87
N GLN A 171 12.14 -1.71 -14.64
CA GLN A 171 12.70 -2.51 -15.73
C GLN A 171 13.26 -1.60 -16.82
N GLU A 172 12.51 -0.57 -17.21
CA GLU A 172 12.96 0.41 -18.20
C GLU A 172 14.24 1.13 -17.74
N LEU A 173 14.37 1.47 -16.46
CA LEU A 173 15.62 2.02 -15.92
C LEU A 173 16.80 1.05 -16.06
N SER A 174 16.58 -0.24 -15.83
CA SER A 174 17.61 -1.27 -16.00
C SER A 174 18.03 -1.39 -17.47
N ASP A 175 17.07 -1.38 -18.39
CA ASP A 175 17.33 -1.48 -19.83
C ASP A 175 18.10 -0.26 -20.34
N VAL A 176 17.68 0.95 -19.93
CA VAL A 176 18.39 2.21 -20.25
C VAL A 176 19.82 2.20 -19.70
N GLN A 177 20.05 1.63 -18.51
CA GLN A 177 21.40 1.52 -17.95
C GLN A 177 22.27 0.57 -18.78
N ALA A 178 21.74 -0.58 -19.21
CA ALA A 178 22.48 -1.53 -20.05
C ALA A 178 22.86 -0.90 -21.41
N GLU A 179 21.94 -0.16 -22.04
CA GLU A 179 22.22 0.58 -23.28
C GLU A 179 23.31 1.64 -23.07
N MET A 180 23.27 2.38 -21.95
CA MET A 180 24.29 3.35 -21.61
C MET A 180 25.68 2.73 -21.42
N ASP A 181 25.75 1.59 -20.72
CA ASP A 181 27.01 0.89 -20.48
C ASP A 181 27.64 0.40 -21.80
N SER A 182 26.80 -0.12 -22.72
CA SER A 182 27.23 -0.48 -24.07
C SER A 182 27.73 0.72 -24.89
N LEU A 183 27.03 1.86 -24.83
CA LEU A 183 27.48 3.09 -25.48
C LEU A 183 28.80 3.61 -24.89
N ASP A 184 28.98 3.51 -23.58
CA ASP A 184 30.22 3.92 -22.91
C ASP A 184 31.41 3.06 -23.33
N GLU A 185 31.21 1.75 -23.53
CA GLU A 185 32.22 0.86 -24.10
C GLU A 185 32.56 1.25 -25.55
N ASN A 186 31.54 1.47 -26.39
CA ASN A 186 31.73 1.90 -27.77
C ASN A 186 32.45 3.25 -27.88
N ILE A 187 32.10 4.22 -27.03
CA ILE A 187 32.77 5.53 -26.98
C ILE A 187 34.25 5.36 -26.66
N LYS A 188 34.60 4.55 -25.66
CA LYS A 188 36.01 4.28 -25.30
C LYS A 188 36.77 3.63 -26.45
N ASN A 189 36.17 2.65 -27.12
CA ASN A 189 36.79 1.99 -28.28
C ASN A 189 37.03 2.98 -29.43
N LEU A 190 36.08 3.88 -29.68
CA LEU A 190 36.23 4.94 -30.67
C LEU A 190 37.30 5.96 -30.27
N GLU A 191 37.42 6.32 -28.98
CA GLU A 191 38.48 7.22 -28.49
C GLU A 191 39.87 6.63 -28.71
N VAL A 192 40.05 5.34 -28.42
CA VAL A 192 41.30 4.63 -28.71
C VAL A 192 41.58 4.60 -30.21
N SER A 193 40.59 4.22 -31.04
CA SER A 193 40.75 4.15 -32.50
C SER A 193 41.07 5.52 -33.13
N ILE A 194 40.46 6.59 -32.62
CA ILE A 194 40.75 7.97 -33.02
C ILE A 194 42.20 8.32 -32.68
N ALA A 195 42.65 8.02 -31.45
CA ALA A 195 44.01 8.30 -31.01
C ALA A 195 45.06 7.53 -31.82
N GLU A 196 44.81 6.24 -32.11
CA GLU A 196 45.66 5.41 -32.96
C GLU A 196 45.73 5.95 -34.39
N THR A 197 44.59 6.31 -34.98
CA THR A 197 44.55 6.87 -36.35
C THR A 197 45.25 8.24 -36.41
N GLN A 198 45.14 9.07 -35.36
CA GLN A 198 45.87 10.33 -35.26
C GLN A 198 47.38 10.13 -35.13
N ALA A 199 47.81 9.15 -34.35
CA ALA A 199 49.22 8.79 -34.23
C ALA A 199 49.77 8.29 -35.58
N GLU A 200 49.01 7.45 -36.29
CA GLU A 200 49.39 6.98 -37.63
C GLU A 200 49.45 8.13 -38.64
N LEU A 201 48.47 9.03 -38.64
CA LEU A 201 48.47 10.25 -39.48
C LEU A 201 49.70 11.11 -39.22
N LYS A 202 50.05 11.33 -37.96
CA LYS A 202 51.25 12.08 -37.59
C LYS A 202 52.50 11.42 -38.14
N HIS A 203 52.67 10.11 -37.89
CA HIS A 203 53.82 9.36 -38.38
C HIS A 203 53.92 9.38 -39.91
N LYS A 204 52.81 9.17 -40.63
CA LYS A 204 52.78 9.26 -42.11
C LYS A 204 53.06 10.68 -42.60
N GLY A 205 52.59 11.70 -41.87
CA GLY A 205 52.91 13.10 -42.11
C GLY A 205 54.40 13.39 -42.00
N ASP A 206 55.04 12.89 -40.94
CA ASP A 206 56.49 13.01 -40.73
C ASP A 206 57.27 12.32 -41.87
N VAL A 207 56.84 11.11 -42.29
CA VAL A 207 57.42 10.39 -43.43
C VAL A 207 57.26 11.17 -44.74
N LEU A 208 56.07 11.73 -45.00
CA LEU A 208 55.83 12.53 -46.19
C LEU A 208 56.70 13.80 -46.21
N GLN A 209 56.92 14.41 -45.06
CA GLN A 209 57.81 15.57 -44.95
C GLN A 209 59.26 15.18 -45.29
N GLY A 210 59.76 14.08 -44.72
CA GLY A 210 61.09 13.56 -45.07
C GLY A 210 61.24 13.29 -46.57
N LEU A 211 60.25 12.65 -47.20
CA LEU A 211 60.26 12.41 -48.65
C LEU A 211 60.26 13.70 -49.48
N LYS A 212 59.59 14.77 -49.01
CA LYS A 212 59.59 16.07 -49.70
C LYS A 212 60.92 16.79 -49.54
N GLU A 213 61.54 16.70 -48.38
CA GLU A 213 62.87 17.25 -48.12
C GLU A 213 63.92 16.52 -48.97
N ASP A 214 63.87 15.19 -49.02
CA ASP A 214 64.71 14.36 -49.89
C ASP A 214 64.52 14.71 -51.38
N ASP A 215 63.28 14.96 -51.81
CA ASP A 215 63.00 15.34 -53.20
C ASP A 215 63.55 16.75 -53.52
N ALA A 216 63.39 17.70 -52.59
CA ALA A 216 63.94 19.05 -52.73
C ALA A 216 65.48 19.04 -52.77
N GLU A 217 66.12 18.24 -51.91
CA GLU A 217 67.58 18.07 -51.91
C GLU A 217 68.07 17.44 -53.21
N ALA A 218 67.39 16.39 -53.69
CA ALA A 218 67.74 15.75 -54.96
C ALA A 218 67.63 16.73 -56.15
N GLN A 219 66.58 17.57 -56.19
CA GLN A 219 66.43 18.60 -57.24
C GLN A 219 67.56 19.63 -57.18
N ARG A 220 67.97 20.06 -55.97
CA ARG A 220 69.12 20.98 -55.79
C ARG A 220 70.43 20.36 -56.26
N LEU A 221 70.69 19.10 -55.93
CA LEU A 221 71.90 18.39 -56.38
C LEU A 221 71.95 18.24 -57.90
N VAL A 222 70.81 17.93 -58.54
CA VAL A 222 70.71 17.87 -60.00
C VAL A 222 70.98 19.23 -60.63
N ALA A 223 70.40 20.31 -60.10
CA ALA A 223 70.65 21.66 -60.59
C ALA A 223 72.14 22.05 -60.47
N ARG A 224 72.75 21.78 -59.31
CA ARG A 224 74.18 22.05 -59.07
C ARG A 224 75.09 21.22 -59.97
N MET A 225 74.74 19.97 -60.26
CA MET A 225 75.46 19.15 -61.24
C MET A 225 75.41 19.76 -62.64
N TRP A 226 74.26 20.28 -63.07
CA TRP A 226 74.13 20.93 -64.38
C TRP A 226 74.91 22.25 -64.47
N GLU A 227 74.96 23.01 -63.38
CA GLU A 227 75.79 24.22 -63.28
C GLU A 227 77.28 23.89 -63.42
N LEU A 228 77.79 22.94 -62.63
CA LEU A 228 79.19 22.47 -62.71
C LEU A 228 79.52 21.91 -64.10
N ASP A 229 78.61 21.13 -64.69
CA ASP A 229 78.75 20.63 -66.07
C ASP A 229 78.84 21.79 -67.08
N GLY A 230 78.10 22.88 -66.87
CA GLY A 230 78.13 24.09 -67.69
C GLY A 230 79.45 24.85 -67.55
N GLU A 231 79.94 25.00 -66.33
CA GLU A 231 81.23 25.62 -66.00
C GLU A 231 82.41 24.81 -66.55
N GLU A 232 82.38 23.48 -66.42
CA GLU A 232 83.44 22.60 -66.92
C GLU A 232 83.49 22.57 -68.45
N ARG A 233 82.32 22.60 -69.13
CA ARG A 233 82.25 22.78 -70.59
C ARG A 233 82.82 24.12 -71.02
N SER A 234 82.48 25.20 -70.31
CA SER A 234 83.02 26.54 -70.56
C SER A 234 84.55 26.56 -70.41
N ALA A 235 85.07 25.96 -69.34
CA ALA A 235 86.50 25.87 -69.06
C ALA A 235 87.24 24.99 -70.10
N LYS A 236 86.68 23.84 -70.48
CA LYS A 236 87.25 22.93 -71.50
C LYS A 236 87.18 23.50 -72.92
N LEU A 237 86.14 24.27 -73.27
CA LEU A 237 86.09 25.00 -74.55
C LEU A 237 87.11 26.15 -74.63
N GLY A 238 87.49 26.73 -73.48
CA GLY A 238 88.62 27.66 -73.37
C GLY A 238 89.99 27.00 -73.53
N MET A 239 90.11 25.71 -73.18
CA MET A 239 91.34 24.89 -73.30
C MET A 239 91.29 24.04 -74.58
N ARG A 240 91.41 24.67 -75.75
CA ARG A 240 91.45 23.98 -77.04
C ARG A 240 92.72 23.12 -77.20
N GLY A 241 92.55 21.80 -77.20
CA GLY A 241 93.51 20.83 -77.76
C GLY A 241 93.56 19.54 -76.96
N GLU A 242 93.18 18.41 -77.58
CA GLU A 242 93.43 17.04 -77.10
C GLU A 242 92.52 16.52 -75.96
N LEU A 243 91.23 16.39 -76.23
CA LEU A 243 90.48 15.26 -75.66
C LEU A 243 90.23 14.30 -76.82
N SER A 244 90.63 13.05 -76.67
CA SER A 244 90.56 12.05 -77.74
C SER A 244 89.10 11.72 -78.07
N GLU A 245 88.79 11.40 -79.34
CA GLU A 245 87.43 11.05 -79.77
C GLU A 245 86.83 9.88 -78.96
N LEU A 246 87.70 8.97 -78.47
CA LEU A 246 87.33 7.84 -77.61
C LEU A 246 86.84 8.28 -76.23
N GLU A 247 87.53 9.21 -75.57
CA GLU A 247 87.11 9.77 -74.28
C GLU A 247 85.79 10.55 -74.41
N ALA A 248 85.55 11.19 -75.55
CA ALA A 248 84.30 11.89 -75.82
C ALA A 248 83.09 10.94 -75.93
N THR A 249 83.26 9.75 -76.53
CA THR A 249 82.20 8.73 -76.62
C THR A 249 81.88 8.09 -75.27
N GLU A 250 82.89 7.71 -74.48
CA GLU A 250 82.68 7.14 -73.14
C GLU A 250 81.97 8.13 -72.20
N LEU A 251 82.34 9.42 -72.27
CA LEU A 251 81.67 10.49 -71.51
C LEU A 251 80.19 10.67 -71.91
N VAL A 252 79.84 10.46 -73.18
CA VAL A 252 78.45 10.54 -73.67
C VAL A 252 77.62 9.36 -73.16
N GLU A 253 78.16 8.13 -73.20
CA GLU A 253 77.48 6.95 -72.67
C GLU A 253 77.27 7.03 -71.16
N LEU A 254 78.29 7.50 -70.43
CA LEU A 254 78.20 7.75 -68.99
C LEU A 254 77.11 8.81 -68.68
N ARG A 255 77.01 9.87 -69.48
CA ARG A 255 75.94 10.87 -69.35
C ARG A 255 74.55 10.29 -69.59
N GLN A 256 74.38 9.50 -70.65
CA GLN A 256 73.09 8.90 -70.96
C GLN A 256 72.65 7.93 -69.86
N SER A 257 73.57 7.17 -69.28
CA SER A 257 73.26 6.25 -68.17
C SER A 257 72.90 7.00 -66.88
N VAL A 258 73.67 8.04 -66.50
CA VAL A 258 73.38 8.89 -65.33
C VAL A 258 72.04 9.62 -65.49
N GLY A 259 71.75 10.17 -66.68
CA GLY A 259 70.49 10.83 -66.96
C GLY A 259 69.27 9.89 -66.92
N LYS A 260 69.43 8.64 -67.36
CA LYS A 260 68.39 7.60 -67.21
C LYS A 260 68.18 7.25 -65.72
N ASN A 261 69.26 7.02 -64.96
CA ASN A 261 69.19 6.71 -63.54
C ASN A 261 68.53 7.82 -62.71
N LEU A 262 68.83 9.09 -63.00
CA LEU A 262 68.20 10.23 -62.30
C LEU A 262 66.69 10.31 -62.58
N LYS A 263 66.26 10.10 -63.82
CA LYS A 263 64.84 10.07 -64.20
C LYS A 263 64.09 8.90 -63.57
N GLU A 264 64.70 7.73 -63.46
CA GLU A 264 64.10 6.58 -62.78
C GLU A 264 63.95 6.82 -61.28
N LYS A 265 64.95 7.44 -60.64
CA LYS A 265 64.86 7.86 -59.23
C LYS A 265 63.77 8.91 -59.00
N GLU A 266 63.64 9.89 -59.90
CA GLU A 266 62.58 10.90 -59.84
C GLU A 266 61.17 10.28 -59.98
N LYS A 267 60.98 9.35 -60.93
CA LYS A 267 59.72 8.60 -61.08
C LYS A 267 59.40 7.79 -59.82
N ALA A 268 60.40 7.10 -59.24
CA ALA A 268 60.21 6.32 -58.02
C ALA A 268 59.81 7.21 -56.83
N ARG A 269 60.45 8.39 -56.68
CA ARG A 269 60.09 9.37 -55.64
C ARG A 269 58.69 9.93 -55.83
N SER A 270 58.33 10.34 -57.04
CA SER A 270 56.98 10.84 -57.35
C SER A 270 55.90 9.79 -57.04
N LEU A 271 56.15 8.52 -57.37
CA LEU A 271 55.24 7.42 -57.01
C LEU A 271 55.14 7.22 -55.49
N ALA A 272 56.25 7.31 -54.76
CA ALA A 272 56.26 7.19 -53.30
C ALA A 272 55.49 8.34 -52.62
N LEU A 273 55.71 9.59 -53.06
CA LEU A 273 54.98 10.77 -52.59
C LEU A 273 53.47 10.65 -52.85
N LYS A 274 53.08 10.18 -54.03
CA LYS A 274 51.67 9.95 -54.34
C LYS A 274 51.05 8.90 -53.41
N LYS A 275 51.71 7.74 -53.24
CA LYS A 275 51.23 6.68 -52.34
C LYS A 275 51.11 7.15 -50.89
N ALA A 276 52.06 7.95 -50.41
CA ALA A 276 52.01 8.53 -49.07
C ALA A 276 50.82 9.50 -48.91
N ASN A 277 50.58 10.35 -49.91
CA ASN A 277 49.40 11.24 -49.93
C ASN A 277 48.08 10.45 -49.96
N ASP A 278 47.98 9.43 -50.82
CA ASP A 278 46.79 8.58 -50.90
C ASP A 278 46.50 7.92 -49.53
N SER A 279 47.55 7.38 -48.88
CA SER A 279 47.44 6.79 -47.54
C SER A 279 47.01 7.81 -46.46
N ILE A 280 47.51 9.04 -46.50
CA ILE A 280 47.10 10.11 -45.56
C ILE A 280 45.64 10.51 -45.80
N SER A 281 45.22 10.59 -47.07
CA SER A 281 43.83 10.88 -47.42
C SER A 281 42.89 9.81 -46.83
N ASP A 282 43.23 8.53 -46.99
CA ASP A 282 42.45 7.42 -46.44
C ASP A 282 42.37 7.47 -44.91
N LEU A 283 43.49 7.74 -44.24
CA LEU A 283 43.52 7.88 -42.78
C LEU A 283 42.70 9.08 -42.29
N ASN A 284 42.71 10.21 -43.01
CA ASN A 284 41.87 11.35 -42.68
C ASN A 284 40.38 11.04 -42.85
N HIS A 285 40.00 10.30 -43.89
CA HIS A 285 38.62 9.85 -44.06
C HIS A 285 38.18 8.94 -42.90
N ARG A 286 39.04 7.98 -42.51
CA ARG A 286 38.79 7.10 -41.35
C ARG A 286 38.66 7.91 -40.06
N LEU A 287 39.58 8.84 -39.79
CA LEU A 287 39.54 9.72 -38.62
C LEU A 287 38.24 10.53 -38.57
N SER A 288 37.86 11.15 -39.68
CA SER A 288 36.61 11.93 -39.78
C SER A 288 35.37 11.08 -39.56
N PHE A 289 35.36 9.84 -40.05
CA PHE A 289 34.28 8.90 -39.81
C PHE A 289 34.18 8.55 -38.32
N SER A 290 35.28 8.12 -37.70
CA SER A 290 35.30 7.75 -36.27
C SER A 290 34.96 8.92 -35.36
N GLN A 291 35.41 10.15 -35.66
CA GLN A 291 35.03 11.35 -34.89
C GLN A 291 33.53 11.66 -34.96
N ARG A 292 32.91 11.45 -36.13
CA ARG A 292 31.46 11.62 -36.28
C ARG A 292 30.68 10.54 -35.53
N GLU A 293 31.13 9.30 -35.62
CA GLU A 293 30.54 8.19 -34.87
C GLU A 293 30.64 8.42 -33.36
N HIS A 294 31.82 8.83 -32.87
CA HIS A 294 32.05 9.17 -31.47
C HIS A 294 31.14 10.29 -30.97
N ALA A 295 30.98 11.36 -31.75
CA ALA A 295 30.06 12.44 -31.42
C ALA A 295 28.60 11.96 -31.37
N THR A 296 28.19 11.11 -32.31
CA THR A 296 26.84 10.55 -32.37
C THR A 296 26.56 9.66 -31.15
N SER A 297 27.50 8.78 -30.78
CA SER A 297 27.40 7.94 -29.58
C SER A 297 27.33 8.77 -28.29
N LYS A 298 28.07 9.89 -28.20
CA LYS A 298 27.98 10.82 -27.07
C LYS A 298 26.61 11.49 -26.95
N VAL A 299 26.02 11.89 -28.08
CA VAL A 299 24.66 12.48 -28.11
C VAL A 299 23.63 11.43 -27.69
N ALA A 300 23.71 10.21 -28.22
CA ALA A 300 22.83 9.11 -27.84
C ALA A 300 22.90 8.81 -26.33
N ARG A 301 24.10 8.78 -25.76
CA ARG A 301 24.31 8.62 -24.31
C ARG A 301 23.65 9.75 -23.51
N SER A 302 23.76 11.00 -23.95
CA SER A 302 23.11 12.13 -23.28
C SER A 302 21.59 12.00 -23.30
N ALA A 303 20.99 11.58 -24.42
CA ALA A 303 19.55 11.36 -24.52
C ALA A 303 19.08 10.24 -23.57
N LEU A 304 19.85 9.15 -23.43
CA LEU A 304 19.57 8.09 -22.46
C LEU A 304 19.66 8.57 -21.01
N LEU A 305 20.65 9.42 -20.69
CA LEU A 305 20.75 10.06 -19.37
C LEU A 305 19.52 10.89 -19.03
N ASP A 306 19.02 11.67 -19.98
CA ASP A 306 17.80 12.47 -19.80
C ASP A 306 16.57 11.59 -19.58
N ARG A 307 16.42 10.51 -20.36
CA ARG A 307 15.36 9.50 -20.18
C ARG A 307 15.45 8.85 -18.80
N ARG A 308 16.65 8.46 -18.35
CA ARG A 308 16.89 7.90 -17.00
C ARG A 308 16.46 8.87 -15.90
N ASN A 309 16.80 10.14 -16.04
CA ASN A 309 16.45 11.17 -15.07
C ASN A 309 14.92 11.41 -15.03
N ALA A 310 14.25 11.37 -16.19
CA ALA A 310 12.80 11.46 -16.28
C ALA A 310 12.10 10.25 -15.61
N LEU A 311 12.55 9.02 -15.88
CA LEU A 311 12.04 7.81 -15.23
C LEU A 311 12.23 7.85 -13.71
N LYS A 312 13.41 8.26 -13.24
CA LYS A 312 13.67 8.43 -11.81
C LYS A 312 12.71 9.42 -11.17
N LYS A 313 12.39 10.52 -11.87
CA LYS A 313 11.40 11.49 -11.39
C LYS A 313 9.99 10.87 -11.35
N SER A 314 9.59 10.13 -12.38
CA SER A 314 8.31 9.40 -12.42
C SER A 314 8.17 8.43 -11.25
N LEU A 315 9.20 7.64 -10.97
CA LEU A 315 9.21 6.71 -9.81
C LEU A 315 9.07 7.43 -8.48
N ILE A 316 9.71 8.60 -8.32
CA ILE A 316 9.55 9.43 -7.11
C ILE A 316 8.12 9.97 -7.04
N GLU A 317 7.53 10.40 -8.15
CA GLU A 317 6.15 10.86 -8.21
C GLU A 317 5.16 9.72 -7.92
N LEU A 318 5.41 8.49 -8.39
CA LEU A 318 4.61 7.29 -8.07
C LEU A 318 4.75 6.89 -6.61
N ALA A 319 5.94 6.95 -6.03
CA ALA A 319 6.16 6.64 -4.62
C ALA A 319 5.50 7.67 -3.68
N ASN A 320 5.43 8.93 -4.11
CA ASN A 320 4.79 10.02 -3.38
C ASN A 320 3.31 10.22 -3.76
N ALA A 321 2.82 9.52 -4.79
CA ALA A 321 1.42 9.54 -5.12
C ALA A 321 0.66 9.11 -3.86
N PRO A 322 -0.38 9.84 -3.46
CA PRO A 322 -1.15 9.46 -2.28
C PRO A 322 -1.62 8.03 -2.51
N GLY A 323 -1.01 7.08 -1.78
CA GLY A 323 -1.49 5.71 -1.74
C GLY A 323 -2.99 5.77 -1.47
N PRO A 324 -3.78 4.78 -1.94
CA PRO A 324 -5.22 4.78 -1.74
C PRO A 324 -5.44 5.15 -0.30
N LYS A 325 -6.08 6.30 -0.08
CA LYS A 325 -6.27 6.80 1.26
C LYS A 325 -6.88 5.61 1.98
N GLY A 326 -6.16 5.07 2.95
CA GLY A 326 -6.79 4.49 4.11
C GLY A 326 -7.57 5.64 4.74
N GLU A 327 -8.64 6.09 4.08
CA GLU A 327 -9.79 6.63 4.77
C GLU A 327 -10.16 5.49 5.68
N LYS A 328 -9.54 5.51 6.88
CA LYS A 328 -10.13 4.89 8.04
C LYS A 328 -11.59 5.28 7.91
N PRO A 329 -12.51 4.32 7.73
CA PRO A 329 -13.91 4.63 7.54
C PRO A 329 -14.23 5.64 8.62
N LYS A 330 -14.75 6.82 8.24
CA LYS A 330 -15.14 7.84 9.20
C LYS A 330 -16.14 7.17 10.11
N GLY A 331 -15.65 6.64 11.23
CA GLY A 331 -16.47 6.05 12.27
C GLY A 331 -17.39 7.15 12.70
N LYS A 332 -18.65 7.08 12.25
CA LYS A 332 -19.75 7.76 12.93
C LYS A 332 -19.58 7.36 14.39
N LYS A 333 -19.30 8.36 15.23
CA LYS A 333 -19.11 8.21 16.67
C LYS A 333 -20.36 7.54 17.25
N ALA A 334 -20.35 6.22 17.36
CA ALA A 334 -21.24 5.50 18.24
C ALA A 334 -20.64 5.63 19.65
N LYS A 335 -21.27 6.45 20.49
CA LYS A 335 -21.07 6.39 21.93
C LYS A 335 -21.58 5.02 22.39
N GLY A 336 -20.72 4.15 22.89
CA GLY A 336 -21.19 2.94 23.56
C GLY A 336 -20.14 1.85 23.72
N ALA A 337 -19.88 1.52 24.99
CA ALA A 337 -19.29 0.30 25.50
C ALA A 337 -17.79 0.05 25.27
N GLU A 338 -17.04 0.42 26.31
CA GLU A 338 -15.73 -0.10 26.65
C GLU A 338 -15.73 -1.64 26.77
N GLY A 339 -14.60 -2.24 26.39
CA GLY A 339 -14.15 -3.52 26.93
C GLY A 339 -14.30 -4.71 25.99
N SER A 340 -13.21 -5.05 25.29
CA SER A 340 -12.67 -6.42 25.32
C SER A 340 -11.37 -6.47 24.52
N GLU A 341 -10.26 -6.36 25.24
CA GLU A 341 -8.97 -6.80 24.75
C GLU A 341 -9.00 -8.32 24.57
N LYS A 342 -8.93 -8.80 23.34
CA LYS A 342 -8.41 -10.14 23.05
C LYS A 342 -7.23 -10.01 22.10
N LYS A 343 -6.04 -10.06 22.72
CA LYS A 343 -4.76 -10.32 22.06
C LYS A 343 -4.84 -11.69 21.38
N GLY A 344 -5.01 -11.70 20.06
CA GLY A 344 -4.67 -12.83 19.21
C GLY A 344 -3.23 -12.65 18.74
N ALA A 345 -2.31 -13.41 19.31
CA ALA A 345 -0.94 -13.53 18.82
C ALA A 345 -0.97 -14.30 17.49
N VAL A 346 -0.61 -13.64 16.40
CA VAL A 346 -0.34 -14.28 15.11
C VAL A 346 1.16 -14.57 15.05
N GLU A 347 1.50 -15.85 15.21
CA GLU A 347 2.83 -16.38 14.92
C GLU A 347 3.13 -16.23 13.42
N ALA A 348 4.15 -15.43 13.12
CA ALA A 348 4.73 -15.35 11.79
C ALA A 348 5.61 -16.60 11.57
N GLN A 349 5.14 -17.52 10.73
CA GLN A 349 5.94 -18.62 10.20
C GLN A 349 6.96 -18.05 9.19
N LYS A 350 8.22 -17.97 9.63
CA LYS A 350 9.38 -17.68 8.79
C LYS A 350 9.67 -18.88 7.88
N GLY A 351 9.65 -18.59 6.58
CA GLY A 351 10.46 -19.13 5.47
C GLY A 351 11.15 -20.48 5.58
N GLN A 352 10.84 -21.34 4.62
CA GLN A 352 11.79 -22.27 4.00
C GLN A 352 11.23 -22.71 2.63
N ASN A 353 11.79 -22.15 1.55
CA ASN A 353 11.82 -22.80 0.24
C ASN A 353 13.29 -22.88 -0.15
N PRO A 354 13.88 -24.09 -0.28
CA PRO A 354 15.18 -24.26 -0.88
C PRO A 354 15.01 -24.42 -2.40
N GLY A 355 15.64 -23.50 -3.14
CA GLY A 355 16.26 -23.86 -4.42
C GLY A 355 17.58 -24.58 -4.17
#